data_AF-A0AAU1WYU8-F1
#
_entry.id   AF-A0AAU1WYU8-F1
#
_cell.length_a   1.000
_cell.length_b   1.000
_cell.length_c   1.000
_cell.angle_alpha   90.00
_cell.angle_beta   90.00
_cell.angle_gamma   90.00
#
_symmetry.space_group_name_H-M   'P 1'
#
loop_
_entity.id
_entity.type
_entity.pdbx_description
1 polymer ?
#
loop_
_entity_poly.entity_id
_entity_poly.type
_entity_poly.pdbx_seq_one_letter_code
_entity_poly.pdbx_strand_id
1 'polypeptide(L)'
;MQIETLVGLIGFSGAVVGAGGALLGGWLQQRHQAKTAKEQRRDERRFTAGRTALDMLIRLRRVAANRSEGNAEREDAWIDELVEWTTTFDAALLVVPDGDEMRERVFEVVRHLGFYDSLGQTHSEANRWIDLACKEAIELLSAFLREEPLPPRSRPFMDQAGMVQAHLRSRQTPS
;
A
#
# COMPACT_ATOMS: atom_id res chain seq x y z
N MET A 1 13.23 -60.32 -41.52
CA MET A 1 14.43 -59.47 -41.32
C MET A 1 14.26 -58.03 -41.79
N GLN A 2 13.94 -57.71 -43.06
CA GLN A 2 13.87 -56.28 -43.49
C GLN A 2 12.69 -55.46 -42.90
N ILE A 3 11.55 -56.10 -42.63
CA ILE A 3 10.34 -55.41 -42.12
C ILE A 3 10.48 -55.05 -40.63
N GLU A 4 11.16 -55.89 -39.83
CA GLU A 4 11.38 -55.66 -38.39
C GLU A 4 12.31 -54.47 -38.13
N THR A 5 13.33 -54.25 -38.96
CA THR A 5 14.20 -53.08 -38.89
C THR A 5 13.49 -51.78 -39.27
N LEU A 6 12.52 -51.83 -40.20
CA LEU A 6 11.77 -50.65 -40.64
C LEU A 6 10.74 -50.22 -39.57
N VAL A 7 10.05 -51.19 -38.97
CA VAL A 7 9.11 -50.97 -37.85
C VAL A 7 9.85 -50.46 -36.61
N GLY A 8 11.06 -50.98 -36.34
CA GLY A 8 11.92 -50.49 -35.26
C GLY A 8 12.34 -49.02 -35.45
N LEU A 9 12.65 -48.60 -36.68
CA LEU A 9 13.05 -47.22 -36.99
C LEU A 9 11.89 -46.22 -36.85
N ILE A 10 10.67 -46.62 -37.26
CA ILE A 10 9.45 -45.83 -37.12
C ILE A 10 9.02 -45.73 -35.64
N GLY A 11 9.13 -46.82 -34.88
CA GLY A 11 8.87 -46.80 -33.43
C GLY A 11 9.87 -45.92 -32.66
N PHE A 12 11.15 -45.94 -33.05
CA PHE A 12 12.20 -45.13 -32.40
C PHE A 12 12.06 -43.64 -32.70
N SER A 13 11.69 -43.26 -33.93
CA SER A 13 11.45 -41.87 -34.31
C SER A 13 10.20 -41.28 -33.63
N GLY A 14 9.12 -42.07 -33.49
CA GLY A 14 7.95 -41.68 -32.69
C GLY A 14 8.27 -41.50 -31.20
N ALA A 15 9.14 -42.34 -30.63
CA ALA A 15 9.57 -42.24 -29.24
C ALA A 15 10.42 -40.97 -28.96
N VAL A 16 11.29 -40.57 -29.89
CA VAL A 16 12.10 -39.35 -29.76
C VAL A 16 11.24 -38.09 -29.84
N VAL A 17 10.25 -38.06 -30.75
CA VAL A 17 9.30 -36.94 -30.86
C VAL A 17 8.39 -36.86 -29.63
N GLY A 18 7.92 -38.00 -29.11
CA GLY A 18 7.14 -38.07 -27.87
C GLY A 18 7.93 -37.60 -26.63
N ALA A 19 9.18 -38.04 -26.50
CA ALA A 19 10.07 -37.63 -25.41
C ALA A 19 10.44 -36.15 -25.49
N GLY A 20 10.76 -35.64 -26.69
CA GLY A 20 11.06 -34.22 -26.91
C GLY A 20 9.86 -33.31 -26.64
N GLY A 21 8.66 -33.72 -27.05
CA GLY A 21 7.41 -33.01 -26.75
C GLY A 21 7.09 -32.96 -25.26
N ALA A 22 7.31 -34.06 -24.53
CA ALA A 22 7.10 -34.11 -23.09
C ALA A 22 8.06 -33.19 -22.31
N LEU A 23 9.34 -33.11 -22.73
CA LEU A 23 10.33 -32.22 -22.12
C LEU A 23 10.03 -30.74 -22.37
N LEU A 24 9.65 -30.37 -23.60
CA LEU A 24 9.26 -29.00 -23.96
C LEU A 24 7.95 -28.59 -23.26
N GLY A 25 6.96 -29.48 -23.22
CA GLY A 25 5.72 -29.27 -22.49
C GLY A 25 5.97 -29.07 -20.99
N GLY A 26 6.80 -29.92 -20.38
CA GLY A 26 7.20 -29.80 -18.98
C GLY A 26 7.93 -28.48 -18.67
N TRP A 27 8.86 -28.05 -19.53
CA TRP A 27 9.57 -26.78 -19.35
C TRP A 27 8.65 -25.56 -19.48
N LEU A 28 7.76 -25.55 -20.49
CA LEU A 28 6.80 -24.48 -20.68
C LEU A 28 5.81 -24.41 -19.50
N GLN A 29 5.32 -25.57 -19.05
CA GLN A 29 4.43 -25.68 -17.90
C GLN A 29 5.12 -25.22 -16.61
N GLN A 30 6.37 -25.63 -16.37
CA GLN A 30 7.14 -25.19 -15.21
C GLN A 30 7.39 -23.68 -15.23
N ARG A 31 7.70 -23.11 -16.40
CA ARG A 31 7.89 -21.66 -16.56
C ARG A 31 6.59 -20.89 -16.31
N HIS A 32 5.46 -21.41 -16.78
CA HIS A 32 4.15 -20.80 -16.55
C HIS A 32 3.77 -20.86 -15.07
N GLN A 33 3.94 -22.02 -14.43
CA GLN A 33 3.70 -22.19 -12.98
C GLN A 33 4.57 -21.26 -12.14
N ALA A 34 5.85 -21.09 -12.48
CA ALA A 34 6.74 -20.17 -11.77
C ALA A 34 6.29 -18.70 -11.91
N LYS A 35 5.79 -18.32 -13.09
CA LYS A 35 5.24 -16.98 -13.32
C LYS A 35 3.96 -16.76 -12.50
N THR A 36 3.01 -17.67 -12.57
CA THR A 36 1.75 -17.59 -11.81
C THR A 36 1.99 -17.57 -10.31
N ALA A 37 2.91 -18.40 -9.80
CA ALA A 37 3.25 -18.40 -8.37
C ALA A 37 3.89 -17.07 -7.91
N LYS A 38 4.66 -16.41 -8.79
CA LYS A 38 5.22 -15.09 -8.50
C LYS A 38 4.15 -14.00 -8.49
N GLU A 39 3.20 -14.06 -9.43
CA GLU A 39 2.05 -13.15 -9.50
C GLU A 39 1.15 -13.32 -8.27
N GLN A 40 0.79 -14.55 -7.91
CA GLN A 40 0.01 -14.84 -6.69
C GLN A 40 0.68 -14.30 -5.42
N ARG A 41 1.98 -14.55 -5.24
CA ARG A 41 2.72 -14.00 -4.09
C ARG A 41 2.77 -12.48 -4.08
N ARG A 42 2.76 -11.84 -5.25
CA ARG A 42 2.75 -10.37 -5.38
C ARG A 42 1.38 -9.83 -4.97
N ASP A 43 0.30 -10.45 -5.44
CA ASP A 43 -1.07 -10.05 -5.11
C ASP A 43 -1.38 -10.26 -3.63
N GLU A 44 -0.96 -11.39 -3.07
CA GLU A 44 -1.05 -11.67 -1.63
C GLU A 44 -0.31 -10.61 -0.82
N ARG A 45 0.94 -10.29 -1.17
CA ARG A 45 1.73 -9.25 -0.49
C ARG A 45 1.05 -7.88 -0.59
N ARG A 46 0.54 -7.52 -1.78
CA ARG A 46 -0.18 -6.27 -2.01
C ARG A 46 -1.39 -6.17 -1.10
N PHE A 47 -2.21 -7.22 -1.06
CA PHE A 47 -3.42 -7.24 -0.25
C PHE A 47 -3.10 -7.23 1.25
N THR A 48 -2.16 -8.05 1.71
CA THR A 48 -1.78 -8.10 3.13
C THR A 48 -1.20 -6.77 3.60
N ALA A 49 -0.22 -6.20 2.89
CA ALA A 49 0.40 -4.94 3.27
C ALA A 49 -0.58 -3.77 3.21
N GLY A 50 -1.39 -3.68 2.16
CA GLY A 50 -2.41 -2.64 2.04
C GLY A 50 -3.50 -2.76 3.10
N ARG A 51 -3.92 -3.98 3.46
CA ARG A 51 -4.86 -4.22 4.56
C ARG A 51 -4.26 -3.79 5.90
N THR A 52 -3.00 -4.10 6.18
CA THR A 52 -2.32 -3.63 7.39
C THR A 52 -2.30 -2.11 7.45
N ALA A 53 -1.97 -1.43 6.35
CA ALA A 53 -2.00 0.03 6.28
C ALA A 53 -3.41 0.61 6.53
N LEU A 54 -4.45 0.01 5.94
CA LEU A 54 -5.85 0.40 6.17
C LEU A 54 -6.28 0.21 7.64
N ASP A 55 -5.98 -0.94 8.24
CA ASP A 55 -6.31 -1.24 9.63
C ASP A 55 -5.66 -0.21 10.58
N MET A 56 -4.41 0.19 10.29
CA MET A 56 -3.71 1.23 11.04
C MET A 56 -4.40 2.60 10.90
N LEU A 57 -4.81 3.01 9.71
CA LEU A 57 -5.55 4.27 9.51
C LEU A 57 -6.89 4.28 10.26
N ILE A 58 -7.61 3.15 10.23
CA ILE A 58 -8.87 3.00 10.96
C ILE A 58 -8.64 3.08 12.48
N ARG A 59 -7.58 2.44 12.98
CA ARG A 59 -7.19 2.52 14.39
C ARG A 59 -6.85 3.96 14.78
N LEU A 60 -6.00 4.65 14.02
CA LEU A 60 -5.63 6.04 14.30
C LEU A 60 -6.86 6.94 14.36
N ARG A 61 -7.76 6.81 13.39
CA ARG A 61 -9.02 7.56 13.34
C ARG A 61 -9.89 7.32 14.58
N ARG A 62 -9.97 6.07 15.06
CA ARG A 62 -10.73 5.72 16.27
C ARG A 62 -10.06 6.29 17.53
N VAL A 63 -8.74 6.18 17.65
CA VAL A 63 -7.99 6.70 18.80
C VAL A 63 -8.11 8.22 18.85
N ALA A 64 -7.94 8.92 17.72
CA ALA A 64 -8.11 10.36 17.62
C ALA A 64 -9.52 10.81 18.03
N ALA A 65 -10.56 10.09 17.60
CA ALA A 65 -11.95 10.40 18.01
C ALA A 65 -12.19 10.26 19.53
N ASN A 66 -11.44 9.38 20.21
CA ASN A 66 -11.55 9.15 21.65
C ASN A 66 -10.57 10.01 22.47
N ARG A 67 -9.75 10.84 21.81
CA ARG A 67 -8.79 11.73 22.47
C ARG A 67 -9.54 12.70 23.37
N SER A 68 -9.24 12.71 24.67
CA SER A 68 -9.84 13.63 25.64
C SER A 68 -8.91 14.81 25.89
N GLU A 69 -9.43 16.03 25.95
CA GLU A 69 -8.67 17.23 26.26
C GLU A 69 -8.32 17.28 27.76
N GLY A 70 -7.13 17.81 28.10
CA GLY A 70 -6.78 18.18 29.48
C GLY A 70 -6.27 17.05 30.38
N ASN A 71 -5.81 15.93 29.84
CA ASN A 71 -5.16 14.86 30.60
C ASN A 71 -3.77 14.57 30.00
N ALA A 72 -2.72 15.03 30.68
CA ALA A 72 -1.33 14.91 30.23
C ALA A 72 -0.89 13.45 30.02
N GLU A 73 -1.29 12.52 30.89
CA GLU A 73 -0.96 11.09 30.72
C GLU A 73 -1.60 10.51 29.45
N ARG A 74 -2.80 10.98 29.08
CA ARG A 74 -3.46 10.59 27.82
C ARG A 74 -2.85 11.25 26.58
N GLU A 75 -2.22 12.41 26.76
CA GLU A 75 -1.55 13.14 25.69
C GLU A 75 -0.20 12.50 25.34
N ASP A 76 0.58 12.12 26.35
CA ASP A 76 1.81 11.34 26.15
C ASP A 76 1.50 9.98 25.49
N ALA A 77 0.47 9.27 25.98
CA ALA A 77 0.03 8.01 25.37
C ALA A 77 -0.46 8.19 23.92
N TRP A 78 -1.03 9.34 23.58
CA TRP A 78 -1.42 9.68 22.21
C TRP A 78 -0.20 9.89 21.32
N ILE A 79 0.83 10.59 21.81
CA ILE A 79 2.07 10.80 21.06
C ILE A 79 2.77 9.46 20.79
N ASP A 80 2.86 8.59 21.79
CA ASP A 80 3.46 7.26 21.64
C ASP A 80 2.71 6.41 20.60
N GLU A 81 1.38 6.37 20.65
CA GLU A 81 0.56 5.70 19.65
C GLU A 81 0.73 6.30 18.25
N LEU A 82 0.89 7.62 18.13
CA LEU A 82 1.12 8.28 16.85
C LEU A 82 2.52 7.94 16.26
N VAL A 83 3.54 7.83 17.10
CA VAL A 83 4.90 7.41 16.70
C VAL A 83 4.93 5.94 16.28
N GLU A 84 4.30 5.06 17.05
CA GLU A 84 4.16 3.65 16.70
C GLU A 84 3.39 3.50 15.38
N TRP A 85 2.31 4.27 15.23
CA TRP A 85 1.50 4.29 14.02
C TRP A 85 2.29 4.72 12.80
N THR A 86 2.96 5.88 12.84
CA THR A 86 3.73 6.40 11.70
C THR A 86 4.81 5.41 11.27
N THR A 87 5.55 4.85 12.22
CA THR A 87 6.62 3.89 11.93
C THR A 87 6.09 2.60 11.27
N THR A 88 5.03 2.03 11.83
CA THR A 88 4.45 0.77 11.33
C THR A 88 3.73 0.96 10.01
N PHE A 89 3.01 2.07 9.86
CA PHE A 89 2.28 2.43 8.66
C PHE A 89 3.23 2.66 7.48
N ASP A 90 4.32 3.42 7.70
CA ASP A 90 5.33 3.67 6.67
C ASP A 90 5.98 2.36 6.20
N ALA A 91 6.35 1.47 7.14
CA ALA A 91 6.91 0.17 6.82
C ALA A 91 5.93 -0.70 6.01
N ALA A 92 4.64 -0.69 6.37
CA ALA A 92 3.61 -1.42 5.63
C ALA A 92 3.43 -0.88 4.21
N LEU A 93 3.44 0.44 4.03
CA LEU A 93 3.33 1.04 2.70
C LEU A 93 4.53 0.72 1.81
N LEU A 94 5.75 0.80 2.33
CA LEU A 94 6.97 0.62 1.55
C LEU A 94 7.09 -0.76 0.89
N VAL A 95 6.42 -1.78 1.42
CA VAL A 95 6.43 -3.15 0.88
C VAL A 95 5.28 -3.42 -0.10
N VAL A 96 4.40 -2.45 -0.35
CA VAL A 96 3.30 -2.57 -1.32
C VAL A 96 3.87 -2.50 -2.75
N PRO A 97 3.75 -3.57 -3.55
CA PRO A 97 4.22 -3.57 -4.95
C PRO A 97 3.35 -2.65 -5.82
N ASP A 98 3.95 -2.02 -6.83
CA ASP A 98 3.28 -1.18 -7.85
C ASP A 98 2.48 0.01 -7.32
N GLY A 99 2.70 0.36 -6.06
CA GLY A 99 1.98 1.43 -5.39
C GLY A 99 2.69 2.78 -5.43
N ASP A 100 3.60 3.05 -6.35
CA ASP A 100 4.49 4.22 -6.27
C ASP A 100 3.72 5.55 -6.18
N GLU A 101 2.77 5.77 -7.10
CA GLU A 101 1.90 6.96 -7.08
C GLU A 101 1.00 6.99 -5.84
N MET A 102 0.43 5.84 -5.46
CA MET A 102 -0.40 5.72 -4.27
C MET A 102 0.39 6.08 -3.01
N ARG A 103 1.59 5.53 -2.84
CA ARG A 103 2.48 5.77 -1.69
C ARG A 103 2.88 7.23 -1.62
N GLU A 104 3.26 7.83 -2.75
CA GLU A 104 3.60 9.26 -2.80
C GLU A 104 2.44 10.12 -2.27
N ARG A 105 1.22 9.87 -2.75
CA ARG A 105 0.03 10.62 -2.33
C ARG A 105 -0.35 10.34 -0.88
N VAL A 106 -0.24 9.10 -0.42
CA VAL A 106 -0.52 8.77 0.98
C VAL A 106 0.54 9.39 1.91
N PHE A 107 1.83 9.38 1.55
CA PHE A 107 2.87 10.06 2.32
C PHE A 107 2.69 11.58 2.32
N GLU A 108 2.17 12.16 1.24
CA GLU A 108 1.74 13.55 1.23
C GLU A 108 0.69 13.79 2.32
N VAL A 109 -0.35 12.96 2.40
CA VAL A 109 -1.40 13.05 3.44
C VAL A 109 -0.82 12.92 4.85
N VAL A 110 0.03 11.91 5.11
CA VAL A 110 0.66 11.70 6.43
C VAL A 110 1.52 12.89 6.84
N ARG A 111 2.26 13.49 5.91
CA ARG A 111 3.05 14.69 6.18
C ARG A 111 2.18 15.85 6.68
N HIS A 112 0.98 16.01 6.11
CA HIS A 112 0.03 17.05 6.55
C HIS A 112 -0.63 16.71 7.89
N LEU A 113 -0.85 15.42 8.16
CA LEU A 113 -1.36 14.95 9.45
C LEU A 113 -0.45 15.41 10.61
N GLY A 114 0.88 15.41 10.42
CA GLY A 114 1.85 15.87 11.42
C GLY A 114 1.72 17.34 11.87
N PHE A 115 0.93 18.16 11.17
CA PHE A 115 0.67 19.55 11.53
C PHE A 115 -0.60 19.75 12.37
N TYR A 116 -1.27 18.67 12.80
CA TYR A 116 -2.56 18.76 13.52
C TYR A 116 -2.52 19.70 14.74
N ASP A 117 -1.37 19.82 15.41
CA ASP A 117 -1.22 20.66 16.60
C ASP A 117 -0.50 21.99 16.34
N SER A 118 0.19 22.10 15.21
CA SER A 118 1.07 23.24 14.92
C SER A 118 0.32 24.49 14.43
N LEU A 119 -0.98 24.37 14.14
CA LEU A 119 -1.79 25.44 13.55
C LEU A 119 -2.62 26.21 14.58
N GLY A 120 -2.42 25.98 15.88
CA GLY A 120 -3.18 26.65 16.95
C GLY A 120 -4.66 26.26 16.96
N GLN A 121 -4.96 25.04 16.52
CA GLN A 121 -6.31 24.48 16.45
C GLN A 121 -6.84 24.16 17.84
N THR A 122 -8.16 24.26 18.03
CA THR A 122 -8.82 23.64 19.18
C THR A 122 -8.71 22.13 19.11
N HIS A 123 -8.86 21.44 20.25
CA HIS A 123 -8.82 19.98 20.30
C HIS A 123 -9.80 19.29 19.33
N SER A 124 -11.01 19.85 19.21
CA SER A 124 -12.04 19.36 18.27
C SER A 124 -11.62 19.52 16.81
N GLU A 125 -10.99 20.65 16.48
CA GLU A 125 -10.47 20.92 15.13
C GLU A 125 -9.30 20.00 14.78
N ALA A 126 -8.39 19.75 15.73
CA ALA A 126 -7.30 18.80 15.58
C ALA A 126 -7.82 17.36 15.33
N ASN A 127 -8.82 16.92 16.09
CA ASN A 127 -9.45 15.61 15.87
C ASN A 127 -10.12 15.53 14.48
N ARG A 128 -10.79 16.60 14.05
CA ARG A 128 -11.36 16.70 12.70
C ARG A 128 -10.28 16.70 11.62
N TRP A 129 -9.15 17.35 11.87
CA TRP A 129 -8.00 17.38 10.96
C TRP A 129 -7.47 15.96 10.69
N ILE A 130 -7.26 15.20 11.77
CA ILE A 130 -6.84 13.81 11.70
C ILE A 130 -7.88 12.94 10.98
N ASP A 131 -9.17 13.10 11.30
CA ASP A 131 -10.26 12.36 10.64
C ASP A 131 -10.28 12.59 9.11
N LEU A 132 -10.12 13.83 8.66
CA LEU A 132 -10.10 14.17 7.24
C LEU A 132 -8.86 13.62 6.53
N ALA A 133 -7.68 13.73 7.15
CA ALA A 133 -6.46 13.15 6.61
C ALA A 133 -6.55 11.61 6.51
N CYS A 134 -7.03 10.95 7.57
CA CYS A 134 -7.24 9.50 7.55
C CYS A 134 -8.22 9.07 6.45
N LYS A 135 -9.31 9.82 6.23
CA LYS A 135 -10.27 9.54 5.15
C LYS A 135 -9.62 9.63 3.78
N GLU A 136 -8.86 10.69 3.50
CA GLU A 136 -8.15 10.84 2.21
C GLU A 136 -7.22 9.64 1.97
N ALA A 137 -6.41 9.27 2.97
CA ALA A 137 -5.50 8.13 2.86
C ALA A 137 -6.24 6.79 2.68
N ILE A 138 -7.36 6.58 3.39
CA ILE A 138 -8.20 5.38 3.24
C ILE A 138 -8.79 5.30 1.83
N GLU A 139 -9.28 6.40 1.27
CA GLU A 139 -9.82 6.43 -0.09
C GLU A 139 -8.76 6.07 -1.14
N LEU A 140 -7.55 6.63 -1.02
CA LEU A 140 -6.41 6.30 -1.89
C LEU A 140 -6.02 4.83 -1.81
N LEU A 141 -5.83 4.30 -0.60
CA LEU A 141 -5.46 2.90 -0.38
C LEU A 141 -6.56 1.94 -0.84
N SER A 142 -7.83 2.28 -0.60
CA SER A 142 -8.96 1.45 -1.01
C SER A 142 -9.08 1.39 -2.53
N ALA A 143 -8.98 2.53 -3.23
CA ALA A 143 -8.98 2.57 -4.69
C ALA A 143 -7.82 1.75 -5.26
N PHE A 144 -6.62 1.92 -4.70
CA PHE A 144 -5.45 1.14 -5.09
C PHE A 144 -5.66 -0.36 -4.90
N LEU A 145 -6.22 -0.81 -3.78
CA LEU A 145 -6.47 -2.22 -3.52
C LEU A 145 -7.56 -2.83 -4.40
N ARG A 146 -8.50 -2.00 -4.89
CA ARG A 146 -9.53 -2.40 -5.86
C ARG A 146 -9.05 -2.32 -7.32
N GLU A 147 -7.80 -1.94 -7.55
CA GLU A 147 -7.25 -1.71 -8.90
C GLU A 147 -8.00 -0.62 -9.67
N GLU A 148 -8.56 0.34 -8.94
CA GLU A 148 -9.24 1.49 -9.51
C GLU A 148 -8.27 2.67 -9.70
N PRO A 149 -8.56 3.60 -10.62
CA PRO A 149 -7.83 4.86 -10.70
C PRO A 149 -7.85 5.58 -9.35
N LEU A 150 -6.72 6.16 -8.96
CA LEU A 150 -6.66 6.92 -7.71
C LEU A 150 -7.62 8.13 -7.79
N PRO A 151 -8.46 8.35 -6.78
CA PRO A 151 -9.39 9.47 -6.78
C PRO A 151 -8.63 10.81 -6.86
N PRO A 152 -9.19 11.87 -7.42
CA PRO A 152 -8.58 13.20 -7.33
C PRO A 152 -8.47 13.63 -5.86
N ARG A 153 -7.54 14.55 -5.56
CA ARG A 153 -7.40 15.11 -4.20
C ARG A 153 -8.72 15.73 -3.75
N SER A 154 -9.20 15.36 -2.56
CA SER A 154 -10.44 15.94 -2.05
C SER A 154 -10.29 17.42 -1.74
N ARG A 155 -11.41 18.17 -1.81
CA ARG A 155 -11.41 19.59 -1.45
C ARG A 155 -10.95 19.82 0.00
N PRO A 156 -11.43 19.06 1.01
CA PRO A 156 -10.95 19.20 2.38
C PRO A 156 -9.43 19.01 2.51
N PHE A 157 -8.86 18.00 1.84
CA PHE A 157 -7.42 17.79 1.87
C PHE A 157 -6.64 18.96 1.23
N MET A 158 -7.13 19.48 0.10
CA MET A 158 -6.52 20.64 -0.55
C MET A 158 -6.54 21.89 0.33
N ASP A 159 -7.62 22.10 1.08
CA ASP A 159 -7.72 23.21 2.03
C ASP A 159 -6.72 23.02 3.19
N GLN A 160 -6.58 21.80 3.74
CA GLN A 160 -5.55 21.46 4.74
C GLN A 160 -4.13 21.70 4.21
N ALA A 161 -3.84 21.26 2.98
CA ALA A 161 -2.56 21.47 2.35
C ALA A 161 -2.23 22.95 2.17
N GLY A 162 -3.23 23.76 1.78
CA GLY A 162 -3.11 25.22 1.72
C GLY A 162 -2.73 25.84 3.07
N MET A 163 -3.36 25.39 4.16
CA MET A 163 -3.07 25.87 5.52
C MET A 163 -1.65 25.53 5.97
N VAL A 164 -1.21 24.29 5.74
CA VAL A 164 0.17 23.86 6.07
C VAL A 164 1.19 24.67 5.28
N GLN A 165 0.98 24.87 3.98
CA GLN A 165 1.87 25.69 3.16
C GLN A 165 1.94 27.14 3.63
N ALA A 166 0.80 27.74 4.00
CA ALA A 166 0.76 29.09 4.54
C ALA A 166 1.55 29.21 5.86
N HIS A 167 1.40 28.21 6.74
CA HIS A 167 2.13 28.14 8.01
C HIS A 167 3.65 27.97 7.81
N LEU A 168 4.06 27.12 6.88
CA LEU A 168 5.49 26.95 6.58
C LEU A 168 6.11 28.21 5.99
N ARG A 169 5.38 28.95 5.14
CA ARG A 169 5.84 30.23 4.58
C ARG A 169 5.99 31.30 5.65
N SER A 170 5.05 31.41 6.59
CA SER A 170 5.13 32.43 7.64
C SER A 170 6.35 32.24 8.56
N ARG A 171 6.80 30.99 8.76
CA ARG A 171 8.01 30.67 9.53
C ARG A 171 9.33 30.94 8.79
N GLN A 172 9.32 31.07 7.46
CA GLN A 172 10.53 31.28 6.67
C GLN A 172 10.88 32.76 6.44
N THR A 173 9.95 33.68 6.68
CA THR A 173 10.23 35.13 6.63
C THR A 173 11.05 35.52 7.86
N PRO A 174 12.35 35.87 7.73
CA PRO A 174 13.14 36.37 8.84
C PRO A 174 12.59 37.75 9.23
N SER A 175 12.34 37.96 10.53
CA SER A 175 12.12 39.29 11.11
C SER A 175 13.36 40.16 10.99
#